data_AF-A0A939F028-F1
#
_entry.id   AF-A0A939F028-F1
#
_cell.length_a   1.000
_cell.length_b   1.000
_cell.length_c   1.000
_cell.angle_alpha   90.00
_cell.angle_beta   90.00
_cell.angle_gamma   90.00
#
_symmetry.space_group_name_H-M   'P 1'
#
loop_
_entity.id
_entity.type
_entity.pdbx_description
1 polymer ?
#
loop_
_entity_poly.entity_id
_entity_poly.type
_entity_poly.pdbx_seq_one_letter_code
_entity_poly.pdbx_strand_id
1 'polypeptide(L)'
;MESKTTSSSYSDILSSLAILRVQNGNGQDYLQNFVPFLAECIRKCSNDTVTLAEIRGLFMSTFGLNVPQGVVRVLLERGVAAGYLKKTNKVYQRLNGSVANLTIEHDRAEAKRKLDALLQKFADFVQSELKHSISTEKGEQILYDFIREYGSDTLVPSRHSHSAEDSDSYLAGEFIKYLDAKDPVGFDYLLSAVQGSMMSSMLHYEDQSKIKLPWQNTSIYLDTPFILRTLELYGSVIQAPYIELVRTLIAEGVNIKCFSRTLEEIQGVLNSIKTRLQSGQKILQSFEELGEELLATSYKPVDIQLLSASLEDRLNKLGIEVEDEPPHLPHLVLDQLKAEEVFQSKLNYKRESAKEHDVAAVLSIHRLRLGRHPQQIERCVALFVTTNSRVVQAADQVMREQTYRASGEVSWCMQHDALVTRLFLKNPVTLTSLPRKQIIADAMAALKPTPDLWQLYLAEISALRAKGDIREEDITYLRCDPEALSALTKLTLNDSETYAEGTVEQVLRDSRAAIMS
;
A
#
# COMPACT_ATOMS: atom_id res chain seq x y z
N MET A 1 26.88 -32.39 6.05
CA MET A 1 25.95 -32.19 4.92
C MET A 1 24.83 -31.30 5.43
N GLU A 2 25.02 -29.99 5.30
CA GLU A 2 23.97 -29.02 5.59
C GLU A 2 22.87 -29.17 4.55
N SER A 3 21.66 -29.50 4.98
CA SER A 3 20.50 -29.52 4.10
C SER A 3 20.23 -28.07 3.67
N LYS A 4 20.37 -27.79 2.37
CA LYS A 4 19.77 -26.61 1.75
C LYS A 4 18.27 -26.64 2.06
N THR A 5 17.82 -25.87 3.03
CA THR A 5 16.43 -25.44 3.13
C THR A 5 16.13 -24.66 1.86
N THR A 6 15.49 -25.31 0.90
CA THR A 6 14.99 -24.69 -0.33
C THR A 6 14.00 -23.60 0.06
N SER A 7 14.39 -22.33 -0.09
CA SER A 7 13.45 -21.22 -0.07
C SER A 7 12.48 -21.39 -1.24
N SER A 8 11.18 -21.19 -1.00
CA SER A 8 10.18 -21.12 -2.06
C SER A 8 10.59 -20.07 -3.10
N SER A 9 10.45 -20.34 -4.39
CA SER A 9 10.64 -19.28 -5.41
C SER A 9 9.50 -18.26 -5.29
N TYR A 10 9.73 -17.02 -5.74
CA TYR A 10 8.69 -15.99 -5.78
C TYR A 10 7.47 -16.45 -6.61
N SER A 11 7.70 -17.15 -7.73
CA SER A 11 6.64 -17.79 -8.52
C SER A 11 5.73 -18.74 -7.70
N ASP A 12 6.30 -19.55 -6.81
CA ASP A 12 5.54 -20.44 -5.94
C ASP A 12 4.68 -19.67 -4.92
N ILE A 13 5.18 -18.53 -4.40
CA ILE A 13 4.45 -17.68 -3.46
C ILE A 13 3.28 -17.00 -4.17
N LEU A 14 3.55 -16.36 -5.31
CA LEU A 14 2.53 -15.67 -6.11
C LEU A 14 1.41 -16.61 -6.57
N SER A 15 1.76 -17.82 -7.01
CA SER A 15 0.78 -18.85 -7.35
C SER A 15 -0.08 -19.22 -6.15
N SER A 16 0.52 -19.35 -4.96
CA SER A 16 -0.19 -19.68 -3.71
C SER A 16 -1.18 -18.59 -3.31
N LEU A 17 -0.81 -17.32 -3.46
CA LEU A 17 -1.69 -16.18 -3.19
C LEU A 17 -2.89 -16.18 -4.15
N ALA A 18 -2.67 -16.39 -5.45
CA ALA A 18 -3.75 -16.46 -6.44
C ALA A 18 -4.76 -17.58 -6.13
N ILE A 19 -4.30 -18.76 -5.71
CA ILE A 19 -5.17 -19.89 -5.32
C ILE A 19 -6.03 -19.51 -4.10
N LEU A 20 -5.44 -18.83 -3.11
CA LEU A 20 -6.15 -18.45 -1.87
C LEU A 20 -7.41 -17.62 -2.17
N ARG A 21 -7.37 -16.77 -3.20
CA ARG A 21 -8.53 -15.98 -3.64
C ARG A 21 -9.64 -16.82 -4.27
N VAL A 22 -9.30 -17.82 -5.09
CA VAL A 22 -10.26 -18.68 -5.80
C VAL A 22 -11.08 -19.52 -4.82
N GLN A 23 -10.48 -19.94 -3.70
CA GLN A 23 -11.12 -20.84 -2.74
C GLN A 23 -12.14 -20.15 -1.79
N ASN A 24 -12.24 -18.82 -1.79
CA ASN A 24 -13.07 -18.04 -0.84
C ASN A 24 -14.60 -18.04 -1.10
N GLY A 25 -15.11 -18.93 -1.95
CA GLY A 25 -16.51 -18.91 -2.42
C GLY A 25 -17.61 -19.15 -1.36
N ASN A 26 -17.27 -19.56 -0.13
CA ASN A 26 -18.25 -20.14 0.81
C ASN A 26 -18.45 -19.41 2.15
N GLY A 27 -17.92 -18.18 2.31
CA GLY A 27 -18.44 -17.14 3.22
C GLY A 27 -18.47 -17.34 4.75
N GLN A 28 -18.24 -18.52 5.30
CA GLN A 28 -18.54 -18.80 6.72
C GLN A 28 -17.29 -18.98 7.61
N ASP A 29 -16.20 -19.59 7.12
CA ASP A 29 -14.96 -19.81 7.89
C ASP A 29 -13.71 -19.55 7.03
N TYR A 30 -12.98 -18.47 7.30
CA TYR A 30 -11.82 -18.06 6.50
C TYR A 30 -10.66 -19.04 6.54
N LEU A 31 -10.42 -19.69 7.68
CA LEU A 31 -9.34 -20.69 7.75
C LEU A 31 -9.69 -21.97 7.01
N GLN A 32 -10.95 -22.18 6.63
CA GLN A 32 -11.32 -23.25 5.73
C GLN A 32 -10.59 -23.12 4.38
N ASN A 33 -10.31 -21.89 3.93
CA ASN A 33 -9.55 -21.64 2.71
C ASN A 33 -8.09 -22.15 2.79
N PHE A 34 -7.57 -22.38 4.00
CA PHE A 34 -6.22 -22.92 4.20
C PHE A 34 -6.21 -24.44 4.42
N VAL A 35 -7.38 -25.09 4.51
CA VAL A 35 -7.49 -26.55 4.68
C VAL A 35 -6.90 -27.32 3.48
N PRO A 36 -7.10 -26.89 2.21
CA PRO A 36 -6.45 -27.54 1.08
C PRO A 36 -4.91 -27.42 1.11
N PHE A 37 -4.38 -26.28 1.54
CA PHE A 37 -2.94 -26.08 1.76
C PHE A 37 -2.40 -26.98 2.88
N LEU A 38 -3.14 -27.09 3.99
CA LEU A 38 -2.82 -27.99 5.08
C LEU A 38 -2.77 -29.45 4.62
N ALA A 39 -3.74 -29.89 3.81
CA ALA A 39 -3.78 -31.26 3.29
C ALA A 39 -2.51 -31.60 2.50
N GLU A 40 -2.04 -30.67 1.66
CA GLU A 40 -0.80 -30.82 0.90
C GLU A 40 0.44 -30.83 1.80
N CYS A 41 0.49 -30.00 2.85
CA CYS A 41 1.55 -30.09 3.86
C CYS A 41 1.55 -31.46 4.56
N ILE A 42 0.40 -31.96 4.98
CA ILE A 42 0.28 -33.28 5.63
C ILE A 42 0.76 -34.39 4.69
N ARG A 43 0.46 -34.28 3.39
CA ARG A 43 0.93 -35.24 2.36
C ARG A 43 2.46 -35.25 2.28
N LYS A 44 3.10 -34.08 2.37
CA LYS A 44 4.56 -33.91 2.32
C LYS A 44 5.27 -34.19 3.66
N CYS A 45 4.54 -34.42 4.76
CA CYS A 45 5.16 -34.82 6.02
C CYS A 45 5.99 -36.10 5.86
N SER A 46 7.17 -36.06 6.46
CA SER A 46 8.18 -37.12 6.39
C SER A 46 7.74 -38.38 7.13
N ASN A 47 6.99 -38.20 8.22
CA ASN A 47 6.51 -39.26 9.09
C ASN A 47 4.98 -39.21 9.19
N ASP A 48 4.38 -40.32 9.61
CA ASP A 48 2.95 -40.34 9.91
C ASP A 48 2.60 -39.49 11.13
N THR A 49 3.56 -39.20 12.01
CA THR A 49 3.37 -38.27 13.13
C THR A 49 3.59 -36.84 12.65
N VAL A 50 2.55 -36.02 12.75
CA VAL A 50 2.54 -34.63 12.27
C VAL A 50 2.78 -33.67 13.43
N THR A 51 3.79 -32.81 13.30
CA THR A 51 4.12 -31.80 14.32
C THR A 51 3.79 -30.39 13.85
N LEU A 52 3.53 -29.48 14.81
CA LEU A 52 3.29 -28.05 14.52
C LEU A 52 4.47 -27.40 13.78
N ALA A 53 5.70 -27.75 14.17
CA ALA A 53 6.91 -27.17 13.58
C ALA A 53 7.12 -27.62 12.14
N GLU A 54 6.90 -28.92 11.85
CA GLU A 54 7.01 -29.46 10.50
C GLU A 54 5.97 -28.84 9.56
N ILE A 55 4.71 -28.74 9.99
CA ILE A 55 3.66 -28.09 9.19
C ILE A 55 3.98 -26.63 8.94
N ARG A 56 4.43 -25.87 9.95
CA ARG A 56 4.84 -24.48 9.76
C ARG A 56 6.00 -24.36 8.75
N GLY A 57 6.99 -25.25 8.85
CA GLY A 57 8.10 -25.32 7.91
C GLY A 57 7.63 -25.60 6.48
N LEU A 58 6.69 -26.53 6.31
CA LEU A 58 6.12 -26.88 5.01
C LEU A 58 5.25 -25.77 4.42
N PHE A 59 4.48 -25.04 5.23
CA PHE A 59 3.75 -23.85 4.77
C PHE A 59 4.70 -22.80 4.21
N MET A 60 5.81 -22.54 4.93
CA MET A 60 6.81 -21.58 4.50
C MET A 60 7.56 -22.05 3.24
N SER A 61 8.04 -23.29 3.22
CA SER A 61 8.86 -23.79 2.10
C SER A 61 8.06 -24.13 0.84
N THR A 62 6.78 -24.47 0.98
CA THR A 62 5.93 -24.90 -0.15
C THR A 62 5.08 -23.76 -0.72
N PHE A 63 4.66 -22.82 0.13
CA PHE A 63 3.71 -21.77 -0.23
C PHE A 63 4.18 -20.35 0.11
N GLY A 64 5.32 -20.19 0.79
CA GLY A 64 5.80 -18.88 1.28
C GLY A 64 4.93 -18.26 2.38
N LEU A 65 4.03 -19.04 3.00
CA LEU A 65 3.08 -18.52 3.99
C LEU A 65 3.63 -18.66 5.40
N ASN A 66 3.84 -17.54 6.08
CA ASN A 66 4.27 -17.51 7.47
C ASN A 66 3.07 -17.68 8.43
N VAL A 67 2.73 -18.93 8.76
CA VAL A 67 1.59 -19.25 9.62
C VAL A 67 1.99 -19.27 11.10
N PRO A 68 1.38 -18.45 11.98
CA PRO A 68 1.64 -18.49 13.42
C PRO A 68 1.28 -19.85 14.03
N GLN A 69 2.05 -20.27 15.04
CA GLN A 69 1.88 -21.59 15.67
C GLN A 69 0.48 -21.82 16.25
N GLY A 70 -0.17 -20.75 16.76
CA GLY A 70 -1.55 -20.80 17.21
C GLY A 70 -2.52 -21.17 16.09
N VAL A 71 -2.35 -20.57 14.91
CA VAL A 71 -3.16 -20.84 13.71
C VAL A 71 -2.92 -22.26 13.19
N VAL A 72 -1.66 -22.72 13.17
CA VAL A 72 -1.35 -24.12 12.79
C VAL A 72 -2.11 -25.10 13.68
N ARG A 73 -2.21 -24.84 14.99
CA ARG A 73 -2.97 -25.70 15.90
C ARG A 73 -4.43 -25.78 15.50
N VAL A 74 -5.08 -24.65 15.22
CA VAL A 74 -6.48 -24.62 14.78
C VAL A 74 -6.66 -25.34 13.45
N LEU A 75 -5.74 -25.15 12.50
CA LEU A 75 -5.74 -25.85 11.22
C LEU A 75 -5.65 -27.37 11.40
N LEU A 76 -4.78 -27.87 12.29
CA LEU A 76 -4.69 -29.31 12.57
C LEU A 76 -6.00 -29.87 13.15
N GLU A 77 -6.70 -29.15 14.02
CA GLU A 77 -8.03 -29.57 14.48
C GLU A 77 -9.04 -29.64 13.32
N ARG A 78 -9.00 -28.70 12.36
CA ARG A 78 -9.80 -28.78 11.12
C ARG A 78 -9.40 -29.97 10.26
N GLY A 79 -8.11 -30.27 10.17
CA GLY A 79 -7.60 -31.48 9.49
C GLY A 79 -8.09 -32.78 10.13
N VAL A 80 -8.29 -32.81 11.46
CA VAL A 80 -8.93 -33.93 12.16
C VAL A 80 -10.42 -34.01 11.80
N ALA A 81 -11.14 -32.89 11.83
CA ALA A 81 -12.55 -32.84 11.46
C ALA A 81 -12.81 -33.22 10.00
N ALA A 82 -11.89 -32.86 9.10
CA ALA A 82 -11.92 -33.24 7.68
C ALA A 82 -11.44 -34.68 7.41
N GLY A 83 -10.99 -35.40 8.44
CA GLY A 83 -10.56 -36.81 8.32
C GLY A 83 -9.17 -37.02 7.70
N TYR A 84 -8.33 -35.99 7.64
CA TYR A 84 -6.92 -36.09 7.18
C TYR A 84 -5.98 -36.56 8.29
N LEU A 85 -6.37 -36.30 9.55
CA LEU A 85 -5.58 -36.58 10.74
C LEU A 85 -6.42 -37.34 11.77
N LYS A 86 -5.75 -38.17 12.57
CA LYS A 86 -6.27 -38.73 13.81
C LYS A 86 -5.48 -38.15 14.99
N LYS A 87 -6.18 -37.66 16.00
CA LYS A 87 -5.57 -37.14 17.23
C LYS A 87 -5.66 -38.19 18.34
N THR A 88 -4.51 -38.68 18.82
CA THR A 88 -4.42 -39.62 19.95
C THR A 88 -3.40 -39.08 20.96
N ASN A 89 -3.78 -38.92 22.23
CA ASN A 89 -2.89 -38.42 23.29
C ASN A 89 -2.16 -37.10 22.93
N LYS A 90 -2.86 -36.14 22.30
CA LYS A 90 -2.32 -34.86 21.80
C LYS A 90 -1.31 -34.97 20.65
N VAL A 91 -1.12 -36.16 20.08
CA VAL A 91 -0.30 -36.40 18.89
C VAL A 91 -1.22 -36.52 17.67
N TYR A 92 -0.85 -35.85 16.57
CA TYR A 92 -1.54 -35.95 15.29
C TYR A 92 -0.90 -37.01 14.41
N GLN A 93 -1.72 -37.91 13.87
CA GLN A 93 -1.29 -38.98 12.96
C GLN A 93 -1.98 -38.83 11.61
N ARG A 94 -1.23 -38.93 10.52
CA ARG A 94 -1.74 -38.85 9.14
C ARG A 94 -2.65 -40.04 8.80
N LEU A 95 -3.76 -39.76 8.12
CA LEU A 95 -4.66 -40.77 7.56
C LEU A 95 -4.51 -40.80 6.03
N ASN A 96 -3.73 -41.75 5.51
CA ASN A 96 -3.33 -41.81 4.10
C ASN A 96 -4.51 -41.96 3.11
N GLY A 97 -5.64 -42.53 3.52
CA GLY A 97 -6.78 -42.79 2.63
C GLY A 97 -7.61 -41.56 2.25
N SER A 98 -7.66 -40.52 3.09
CA SER A 98 -8.50 -39.32 2.87
C SER A 98 -7.78 -38.17 2.17
N VAL A 99 -6.45 -38.14 2.27
CA VAL A 99 -5.59 -37.05 1.76
C VAL A 99 -5.36 -37.15 0.24
N ALA A 100 -5.57 -38.34 -0.36
CA ALA A 100 -5.29 -38.58 -1.77
C ALA A 100 -6.24 -37.88 -2.75
N ASN A 101 -7.45 -37.50 -2.31
CA ASN A 101 -8.52 -36.99 -3.19
C ASN A 101 -8.63 -35.46 -3.23
N LEU A 102 -7.82 -34.73 -2.46
CA LEU A 102 -7.87 -33.28 -2.32
C LEU A 102 -6.50 -32.69 -2.60
N THR A 103 -6.16 -32.62 -3.88
CA THR A 103 -4.91 -31.99 -4.31
C THR A 103 -5.22 -30.59 -4.82
N ILE A 104 -4.58 -29.60 -4.19
CA ILE A 104 -4.48 -28.24 -4.77
C ILE A 104 -3.54 -28.22 -5.98
N GLU A 105 -2.95 -29.36 -6.37
CA GLU A 105 -1.98 -29.44 -7.45
C GLU A 105 -2.57 -29.03 -8.80
N HIS A 106 -3.86 -29.29 -9.04
CA HIS A 106 -4.53 -28.79 -10.24
C HIS A 106 -4.62 -27.26 -10.22
N ASP A 107 -5.18 -26.69 -9.15
CA ASP A 107 -5.30 -25.24 -8.95
C ASP A 107 -3.91 -24.56 -9.00
N ARG A 108 -2.89 -25.21 -8.43
CA ARG A 108 -1.51 -24.74 -8.44
C ARG A 108 -0.90 -24.79 -9.83
N ALA A 109 -1.07 -25.88 -10.56
CA ALA A 109 -0.58 -25.99 -11.93
C ALA A 109 -1.28 -25.02 -12.88
N GLU A 110 -2.56 -24.72 -12.62
CA GLU A 110 -3.30 -23.70 -13.37
C GLU A 110 -2.80 -22.29 -13.00
N ALA A 111 -2.74 -21.94 -11.71
CA ALA A 111 -2.25 -20.66 -11.22
C ALA A 111 -0.82 -20.37 -11.68
N LYS A 112 0.07 -21.38 -11.63
CA LYS A 112 1.44 -21.28 -12.12
C LYS A 112 1.49 -21.01 -13.63
N ARG A 113 0.71 -21.73 -14.43
CA ARG A 113 0.62 -21.47 -15.89
C ARG A 113 0.19 -20.03 -16.20
N LYS A 114 -0.76 -19.50 -15.44
CA LYS A 114 -1.25 -18.12 -15.59
C LYS A 114 -0.20 -17.10 -15.15
N LEU A 115 0.51 -17.38 -14.07
CA LEU A 115 1.61 -16.54 -13.60
C LEU A 115 2.78 -16.53 -14.59
N ASP A 116 3.20 -17.69 -15.07
CA ASP A 116 4.27 -17.81 -16.07
C ASP A 116 3.90 -17.03 -17.34
N ALA A 117 2.64 -17.07 -17.77
CA ALA A 117 2.15 -16.27 -18.89
C ALA A 117 2.16 -14.75 -18.59
N LEU A 118 1.82 -14.34 -17.37
CA LEU A 118 1.88 -12.94 -16.94
C LEU A 118 3.33 -12.43 -16.89
N LEU A 119 4.25 -13.24 -16.37
CA LEU A 119 5.69 -12.93 -16.29
C LEU A 119 6.32 -12.83 -17.67
N GLN A 120 5.96 -13.74 -18.59
CA GLN A 120 6.41 -13.64 -19.98
C GLN A 120 5.91 -12.34 -20.62
N LYS A 121 4.63 -12.00 -20.45
CA LYS A 121 4.08 -10.72 -20.92
C LYS A 121 4.80 -9.52 -20.32
N PHE A 122 5.17 -9.59 -19.03
CA PHE A 122 5.92 -8.53 -18.37
C PHE A 122 7.31 -8.35 -19.00
N ALA A 123 8.06 -9.44 -19.18
CA ALA A 123 9.37 -9.40 -19.83
C ALA A 123 9.28 -8.89 -21.28
N ASP A 124 8.29 -9.37 -22.05
CA ASP A 124 8.04 -8.94 -23.43
C ASP A 124 7.68 -7.45 -23.49
N PHE A 125 6.87 -6.96 -22.55
CA PHE A 125 6.50 -5.55 -22.42
C PHE A 125 7.73 -4.68 -22.14
N VAL A 126 8.54 -5.04 -21.15
CA VAL A 126 9.76 -4.29 -20.80
C VAL A 126 10.74 -4.24 -21.97
N GLN A 127 10.86 -5.33 -22.73
CA GLN A 127 11.71 -5.38 -23.92
C GLN A 127 11.17 -4.57 -25.10
N SER A 128 9.87 -4.67 -25.38
CA SER A 128 9.28 -4.05 -26.57
C SER A 128 8.98 -2.58 -26.37
N GLU A 129 8.40 -2.19 -25.23
CA GLU A 129 7.90 -0.84 -24.96
C GLU A 129 8.96 0.04 -24.26
N LEU A 130 9.75 -0.54 -23.34
CA LEU A 130 10.75 0.22 -22.56
C LEU A 130 12.19 0.02 -23.04
N LYS A 131 12.40 -0.82 -24.07
CA LYS A 131 13.74 -1.13 -24.63
C LYS A 131 14.75 -1.61 -23.59
N HIS A 132 14.26 -2.24 -22.53
CA HIS A 132 15.06 -2.78 -21.43
C HIS A 132 14.87 -4.30 -21.33
N SER A 133 15.78 -5.05 -20.70
CA SER A 133 15.59 -6.49 -20.53
C SER A 133 15.78 -6.88 -19.08
N ILE A 134 14.82 -7.61 -18.55
CA ILE A 134 14.84 -8.18 -17.20
C ILE A 134 14.93 -9.70 -17.29
N SER A 135 15.60 -10.32 -16.32
CA SER A 135 15.55 -11.78 -16.18
C SER A 135 14.19 -12.21 -15.65
N THR A 136 13.83 -13.47 -15.86
CA THR A 136 12.60 -14.05 -15.29
C THR A 136 12.58 -13.90 -13.77
N GLU A 137 13.69 -14.14 -13.09
CA GLU A 137 13.80 -14.03 -11.64
C GLU A 137 13.60 -12.60 -11.14
N LYS A 138 14.15 -11.59 -11.84
CA LYS A 138 13.93 -10.18 -11.50
C LYS A 138 12.48 -9.77 -11.75
N GLY A 139 11.87 -10.21 -12.86
CA GLY A 139 10.45 -10.00 -13.11
C GLY A 139 9.54 -10.61 -12.04
N GLU A 140 9.86 -11.82 -11.58
CA GLU A 140 9.18 -12.47 -10.45
C GLU A 140 9.32 -11.66 -9.17
N GLN A 141 10.53 -11.18 -8.86
CA GLN A 141 10.79 -10.37 -7.68
C GLN A 141 9.99 -9.06 -7.70
N ILE A 142 10.04 -8.31 -8.81
CA ILE A 142 9.33 -7.02 -8.96
C ILE A 142 7.83 -7.20 -8.71
N LEU A 143 7.20 -8.18 -9.37
CA LEU A 143 5.77 -8.42 -9.17
C LEU A 143 5.47 -8.90 -7.75
N TYR A 144 6.34 -9.72 -7.15
CA TYR A 144 6.16 -10.19 -5.78
C TYR A 144 6.26 -9.06 -4.76
N ASP A 145 7.27 -8.19 -4.87
CA ASP A 145 7.43 -7.05 -3.98
C ASP A 145 6.25 -6.08 -4.12
N PHE A 146 5.82 -5.78 -5.35
CA PHE A 146 4.61 -4.97 -5.58
C PHE A 146 3.35 -5.59 -4.97
N ILE A 147 3.11 -6.89 -5.14
CA ILE A 147 1.90 -7.57 -4.62
C ILE A 147 1.91 -7.62 -3.08
N ARG A 148 3.07 -7.83 -2.45
CA ARG A 148 3.20 -7.97 -1.00
C ARG A 148 2.93 -6.66 -0.26
N GLU A 149 3.12 -5.51 -0.91
CA GLU A 149 2.73 -4.20 -0.37
C GLU A 149 1.24 -4.15 -0.03
N TYR A 150 0.41 -4.96 -0.68
CA TYR A 150 -1.01 -5.11 -0.36
C TYR A 150 -1.20 -6.35 0.52
N GLY A 151 -1.44 -6.17 1.82
CA GLY A 151 -1.70 -7.28 2.74
C GLY A 151 -0.71 -7.41 3.89
N SER A 152 0.14 -8.44 3.90
CA SER A 152 0.92 -8.81 5.10
C SER A 152 1.79 -7.66 5.63
N ASP A 153 2.42 -6.91 4.71
CA ASP A 153 3.33 -5.83 5.06
C ASP A 153 2.58 -4.58 5.55
N THR A 154 1.29 -4.43 5.20
CA THR A 154 0.42 -3.37 5.74
C THR A 154 0.01 -3.61 7.20
N LEU A 155 -0.17 -4.88 7.60
CA LEU A 155 -0.68 -5.22 8.94
C LEU A 155 0.44 -5.46 9.96
N VAL A 156 1.56 -6.00 9.51
CA VAL A 156 2.75 -6.22 10.32
C VAL A 156 3.87 -5.49 9.61
N PRO A 157 4.24 -4.27 10.04
CA PRO A 157 5.37 -3.56 9.47
C PRO A 157 6.61 -4.46 9.55
N SER A 158 6.98 -5.05 8.43
CA SER A 158 8.16 -5.87 8.30
C SER A 158 9.37 -4.99 8.62
N ARG A 159 10.24 -5.44 9.55
CA ARG A 159 11.55 -4.79 9.75
C ARG A 159 12.48 -4.96 8.54
N HIS A 160 12.06 -5.76 7.56
CA HIS A 160 12.76 -6.10 6.33
C HIS A 160 11.92 -5.70 5.12
N SER A 161 11.30 -4.51 5.12
CA SER A 161 10.89 -3.90 3.87
C SER A 161 12.18 -3.59 3.09
N HIS A 162 12.59 -4.47 2.19
CA HIS A 162 13.37 -4.02 1.05
C HIS A 162 12.47 -2.99 0.37
N SER A 163 12.80 -1.70 0.49
CA SER A 163 12.17 -0.70 -0.35
C SER A 163 12.43 -1.13 -1.78
N ALA A 164 11.37 -1.38 -2.55
CA ALA A 164 11.52 -1.62 -3.97
C ALA A 164 12.38 -0.49 -4.55
N GLU A 165 13.32 -0.83 -5.43
CA GLU A 165 14.08 0.18 -6.16
C GLU A 165 13.09 1.05 -6.94
N ASP A 166 13.37 2.35 -7.08
CA ASP A 166 12.45 3.27 -7.78
C ASP A 166 12.19 2.79 -9.22
N SER A 167 13.20 2.19 -9.85
CA SER A 167 13.07 1.57 -11.18
C SER A 167 12.16 0.35 -11.18
N ASP A 168 12.24 -0.52 -10.17
CA ASP A 168 11.36 -1.69 -10.05
C ASP A 168 9.89 -1.27 -9.92
N SER A 169 9.63 -0.25 -9.09
CA SER A 169 8.30 0.33 -8.90
C SER A 169 7.78 0.95 -10.20
N TYR A 170 8.64 1.64 -10.95
CA TYR A 170 8.32 2.19 -12.26
C TYR A 170 7.96 1.11 -13.30
N LEU A 171 8.77 0.05 -13.39
CA LEU A 171 8.51 -1.07 -14.31
C LEU A 171 7.18 -1.76 -14.00
N ALA A 172 6.90 -2.01 -12.72
CA ALA A 172 5.60 -2.55 -12.29
C ALA A 172 4.46 -1.59 -12.65
N GLY A 173 4.61 -0.29 -12.38
CA GLY A 173 3.61 0.73 -12.70
C GLY A 173 3.26 0.82 -14.18
N GLU A 174 4.26 0.84 -15.08
CA GLU A 174 4.04 0.88 -16.53
C GLU A 174 3.37 -0.40 -17.03
N PHE A 175 3.76 -1.56 -16.49
CA PHE A 175 3.14 -2.82 -16.84
C PHE A 175 1.68 -2.91 -16.38
N ILE A 176 1.36 -2.43 -15.17
CA ILE A 176 -0.01 -2.40 -14.65
C ILE A 176 -0.90 -1.47 -15.47
N LYS A 177 -0.38 -0.29 -15.83
CA LYS A 177 -1.04 0.64 -16.76
C LYS A 177 -1.33 -0.03 -18.11
N TYR A 178 -0.36 -0.78 -18.64
CA TYR A 178 -0.53 -1.56 -19.87
C TYR A 178 -1.64 -2.62 -19.71
N LEU A 179 -1.65 -3.38 -18.61
CA LEU A 179 -2.66 -4.40 -18.35
C LEU A 179 -4.06 -3.79 -18.24
N ASP A 180 -4.22 -2.70 -17.48
CA ASP A 180 -5.52 -2.03 -17.31
C ASP A 180 -6.09 -1.52 -18.64
N ALA A 181 -5.23 -1.02 -19.52
CA ALA A 181 -5.64 -0.47 -20.82
C ALA A 181 -5.83 -1.53 -21.92
N LYS A 182 -4.99 -2.58 -21.95
CA LYS A 182 -4.87 -3.48 -23.11
C LYS A 182 -5.06 -4.97 -22.80
N ASP A 183 -4.94 -5.40 -21.56
CA ASP A 183 -5.08 -6.82 -21.16
C ASP A 183 -5.85 -7.01 -19.85
N PRO A 184 -7.19 -6.84 -19.87
CA PRO A 184 -8.03 -7.00 -18.69
C PRO A 184 -7.92 -8.39 -18.04
N VAL A 185 -7.66 -9.43 -18.85
CA VAL A 185 -7.49 -10.80 -18.35
C VAL A 185 -6.21 -10.93 -17.54
N GLY A 186 -5.10 -10.37 -18.03
CA GLY A 186 -3.85 -10.29 -17.28
C GLY A 186 -3.99 -9.47 -16.00
N PHE A 187 -4.72 -8.35 -16.07
CA PHE A 187 -5.01 -7.53 -14.89
C PHE A 187 -5.81 -8.30 -13.82
N ASP A 188 -6.83 -9.06 -14.21
CA ASP A 188 -7.64 -9.85 -13.27
C ASP A 188 -6.83 -10.94 -12.55
N TYR A 189 -5.79 -11.48 -13.20
CA TYR A 189 -4.84 -12.39 -12.54
C TYR A 189 -3.99 -11.68 -11.50
N LEU A 190 -3.42 -10.52 -11.85
CA LEU A 190 -2.67 -9.69 -10.91
C LEU A 190 -3.54 -9.32 -9.70
N LEU A 191 -4.77 -8.86 -9.95
CA LEU A 191 -5.74 -8.51 -8.92
C LEU A 191 -6.06 -9.71 -8.03
N SER A 192 -6.18 -10.91 -8.59
CA SER A 192 -6.42 -12.15 -7.82
C SER A 192 -5.26 -12.46 -6.88
N ALA A 193 -4.01 -12.25 -7.31
CA ALA A 193 -2.83 -12.41 -6.47
C ALA A 193 -2.77 -11.36 -5.35
N VAL A 194 -3.06 -10.09 -5.65
CA VAL A 194 -3.17 -9.01 -4.64
C VAL A 194 -4.23 -9.32 -3.59
N GLN A 195 -5.44 -9.70 -4.03
CA GLN A 195 -6.50 -10.08 -3.12
C GLN A 195 -6.11 -11.31 -2.28
N GLY A 196 -5.38 -12.26 -2.86
CA GLY A 196 -4.75 -13.37 -2.17
C GLY A 196 -3.77 -12.92 -1.09
N SER A 197 -2.91 -11.95 -1.39
CA SER A 197 -1.97 -11.34 -0.44
C SER A 197 -2.71 -10.71 0.75
N MET A 198 -3.75 -9.91 0.47
CA MET A 198 -4.62 -9.34 1.51
C MET A 198 -5.31 -10.42 2.35
N MET A 199 -5.81 -11.49 1.73
CA MET A 199 -6.41 -12.62 2.43
C MET A 199 -5.41 -13.35 3.32
N SER A 200 -4.17 -13.50 2.88
CA SER A 200 -3.11 -14.16 3.65
C SER A 200 -2.84 -13.43 4.98
N SER A 201 -3.09 -12.11 5.02
CA SER A 201 -2.91 -11.30 6.23
C SER A 201 -3.86 -11.72 7.37
N MET A 202 -4.93 -12.47 7.07
CA MET A 202 -5.79 -13.11 8.08
C MET A 202 -5.05 -14.04 9.04
N LEU A 203 -3.96 -14.65 8.57
CA LEU A 203 -3.14 -15.57 9.37
C LEU A 203 -2.51 -14.87 10.57
N HIS A 204 -2.35 -13.55 10.52
CA HIS A 204 -1.70 -12.77 11.57
C HIS A 204 -2.68 -12.20 12.62
N TYR A 205 -4.00 -12.34 12.42
CA TYR A 205 -4.96 -11.95 13.45
C TYR A 205 -5.08 -13.05 14.51
N GLU A 206 -4.91 -12.68 15.79
CA GLU A 206 -5.01 -13.61 16.92
C GLU A 206 -6.37 -14.32 17.01
N ASP A 207 -7.44 -13.60 16.66
CA ASP A 207 -8.79 -14.15 16.60
C ASP A 207 -9.54 -13.58 15.38
N GLN A 208 -9.74 -14.46 14.42
CA GLN A 208 -10.31 -14.15 13.12
C GLN A 208 -11.83 -13.96 13.15
N SER A 209 -12.50 -14.50 14.18
CA SER A 209 -13.93 -14.24 14.38
C SER A 209 -14.19 -12.75 14.63
N LYS A 210 -13.17 -12.05 15.16
CA LYS A 210 -13.23 -10.60 15.43
C LYS A 210 -13.18 -9.74 14.17
N ILE A 211 -12.81 -10.28 13.02
CA ILE A 211 -12.76 -9.51 11.76
C ILE A 211 -14.16 -8.98 11.41
N LYS A 212 -15.18 -9.82 11.58
CA LYS A 212 -16.58 -9.49 11.26
C LYS A 212 -17.30 -8.69 12.34
N LEU A 213 -16.61 -8.21 13.38
CA LEU A 213 -17.26 -7.39 14.41
C LEU A 213 -17.79 -6.10 13.80
N PRO A 214 -18.97 -5.62 14.23
CA PRO A 214 -19.43 -4.29 13.84
C PRO A 214 -18.55 -3.23 14.50
N TRP A 215 -18.37 -2.11 13.81
CA TRP A 215 -17.76 -0.90 14.35
C TRP A 215 -18.62 -0.34 15.48
N GLN A 216 -17.99 0.15 16.54
CA GLN A 216 -18.70 0.68 17.71
C GLN A 216 -18.19 2.04 18.09
N ASN A 217 -18.86 3.07 17.57
CA ASN A 217 -18.54 4.47 17.86
C ASN A 217 -17.05 4.78 17.60
N THR A 218 -16.52 4.23 16.51
CA THR A 218 -15.14 4.45 16.08
C THR A 218 -15.08 5.72 15.24
N SER A 219 -14.19 6.62 15.62
CA SER A 219 -13.85 7.80 14.84
C SER A 219 -12.47 7.63 14.19
N ILE A 220 -12.38 7.87 12.89
CA ILE A 220 -11.13 7.86 12.14
C ILE A 220 -10.76 9.31 11.81
N TYR A 221 -9.57 9.73 12.23
CA TYR A 221 -9.01 11.04 11.95
C TYR A 221 -8.03 10.92 10.77
N LEU A 222 -8.35 11.57 9.67
CA LEU A 222 -7.57 11.52 8.43
C LEU A 222 -6.46 12.57 8.44
N ASP A 223 -5.28 12.18 7.96
CA ASP A 223 -4.10 13.02 7.80
C ASP A 223 -4.16 13.90 6.53
N THR A 224 -3.34 14.96 6.48
CA THR A 224 -3.25 15.93 5.38
C THR A 224 -3.04 15.26 4.02
N PRO A 225 -2.05 14.35 3.82
CA PRO A 225 -1.82 13.71 2.53
C PRO A 225 -2.96 12.80 2.08
N PHE A 226 -3.71 12.21 3.02
CA PHE A 226 -4.89 11.41 2.70
C PHE A 226 -6.00 12.31 2.17
N ILE A 227 -6.32 13.39 2.91
CA ILE A 227 -7.40 14.31 2.56
C ILE A 227 -7.10 14.99 1.23
N LEU A 228 -5.85 15.42 1.00
CA LEU A 228 -5.43 15.99 -0.28
C LEU A 228 -5.77 15.07 -1.47
N ARG A 229 -5.62 13.75 -1.34
CA ARG A 229 -5.99 12.77 -2.38
C ARG A 229 -7.50 12.54 -2.51
N THR A 230 -8.31 12.94 -1.53
CA THR A 230 -9.77 12.98 -1.71
C THR A 230 -10.23 14.20 -2.53
N LEU A 231 -9.37 15.21 -2.71
CA LEU A 231 -9.66 16.38 -3.53
C LEU A 231 -9.42 16.08 -5.01
N GLU A 232 -10.07 16.84 -5.89
CA GLU A 232 -9.99 16.71 -7.36
C GLU A 232 -8.62 17.17 -7.94
N LEU A 233 -7.62 17.33 -7.08
CA LEU A 233 -6.32 17.89 -7.41
C LEU A 233 -5.37 16.89 -8.08
N TYR A 234 -5.52 15.60 -7.77
CA TYR A 234 -4.66 14.52 -8.30
C TYR A 234 -5.38 13.69 -9.38
N GLY A 235 -6.40 14.27 -10.03
CA GLY A 235 -7.19 13.56 -11.03
C GLY A 235 -8.07 12.45 -10.44
N SER A 236 -8.98 11.95 -11.27
CA SER A 236 -10.01 11.00 -10.84
C SER A 236 -9.45 9.61 -10.50
N VAL A 237 -8.33 9.23 -11.11
CA VAL A 237 -7.72 7.90 -10.90
C VAL A 237 -7.14 7.78 -9.49
N ILE A 238 -6.33 8.76 -9.07
CA ILE A 238 -5.76 8.79 -7.72
C ILE A 238 -6.84 9.06 -6.69
N GLN A 239 -7.85 9.88 -7.00
CA GLN A 239 -8.93 10.20 -6.07
C GLN A 239 -9.86 9.02 -5.77
N ALA A 240 -10.11 8.16 -6.76
CA ALA A 240 -11.12 7.10 -6.69
C ALA A 240 -11.01 6.16 -5.46
N PRO A 241 -9.84 5.58 -5.12
CA PRO A 241 -9.72 4.68 -3.97
C PRO A 241 -9.97 5.38 -2.64
N TYR A 242 -9.53 6.63 -2.47
CA TYR A 242 -9.71 7.38 -1.21
C TYR A 242 -11.19 7.72 -0.96
N ILE A 243 -11.91 8.14 -2.01
CA ILE A 243 -13.35 8.41 -1.92
C ILE A 243 -14.13 7.12 -1.64
N GLU A 244 -13.78 6.01 -2.28
CA GLU A 244 -14.43 4.72 -2.02
C GLU A 244 -14.16 4.22 -0.60
N LEU A 245 -12.94 4.38 -0.09
CA LEU A 245 -12.60 4.03 1.29
C LEU A 245 -13.44 4.83 2.30
N VAL A 246 -13.51 6.16 2.15
CA VAL A 246 -14.33 7.03 3.02
C VAL A 246 -15.79 6.61 2.99
N ARG A 247 -16.37 6.44 1.79
CA ARG A 247 -17.78 6.03 1.64
C ARG A 247 -18.05 4.65 2.25
N THR A 248 -17.12 3.71 2.10
CA THR A 248 -17.24 2.37 2.66
C THR A 248 -17.21 2.39 4.18
N LEU A 249 -16.30 3.17 4.78
CA LEU A 249 -16.22 3.33 6.23
C LEU A 249 -17.49 3.99 6.81
N ILE A 250 -18.00 5.04 6.15
CA ILE A 250 -19.26 5.69 6.56
C ILE A 250 -20.43 4.72 6.48
N ALA A 251 -20.53 3.93 5.39
CA ALA A 251 -21.57 2.90 5.24
C ALA A 251 -21.50 1.81 6.32
N GLU A 252 -20.32 1.56 6.86
CA GLU A 252 -20.08 0.63 7.99
C GLU A 252 -20.29 1.29 9.37
N GLY A 253 -20.72 2.55 9.42
CA GLY A 253 -21.05 3.28 10.65
C GLY A 253 -19.85 3.89 11.37
N VAL A 254 -18.73 4.11 10.68
CA VAL A 254 -17.55 4.78 11.21
C VAL A 254 -17.68 6.29 11.02
N ASN A 255 -17.38 7.07 12.07
CA ASN A 255 -17.32 8.52 11.97
C ASN A 255 -15.99 8.91 11.32
N ILE A 256 -16.01 9.68 10.24
CA ILE A 256 -14.80 10.15 9.57
C ILE A 256 -14.59 11.61 9.92
N LYS A 257 -13.38 11.93 10.36
CA LYS A 257 -13.03 13.24 10.90
C LYS A 257 -11.65 13.70 10.42
N CYS A 258 -11.35 14.97 10.59
CA CYS A 258 -9.99 15.49 10.60
C CYS A 258 -9.84 16.57 11.68
N PHE A 259 -8.63 16.82 12.15
CA PHE A 259 -8.41 17.89 13.11
C PHE A 259 -8.50 19.27 12.42
N SER A 260 -8.91 20.30 13.14
CA SER A 260 -8.92 21.67 12.63
C SER A 260 -7.52 22.11 12.18
N ARG A 261 -6.46 21.72 12.91
CA ARG A 261 -5.07 21.93 12.47
C ARG A 261 -4.71 21.21 11.17
N THR A 262 -5.30 20.04 10.89
CA THR A 262 -5.14 19.35 9.59
C THR A 262 -5.79 20.15 8.47
N LEU A 263 -6.98 20.73 8.72
CA LEU A 263 -7.64 21.63 7.77
C LEU A 263 -6.77 22.86 7.47
N GLU A 264 -6.18 23.48 8.50
CA GLU A 264 -5.24 24.61 8.36
C GLU A 264 -4.00 24.24 7.55
N GLU A 265 -3.44 23.04 7.77
CA GLU A 265 -2.29 22.55 7.00
C GLU A 265 -2.64 22.39 5.51
N ILE A 266 -3.80 21.81 5.20
CA ILE A 266 -4.29 21.69 3.83
C ILE A 266 -4.48 23.08 3.20
N GLN A 267 -5.07 24.03 3.93
CA GLN A 267 -5.20 25.42 3.46
C GLN A 267 -3.82 26.05 3.19
N GLY A 268 -2.82 25.77 4.03
CA GLY A 268 -1.44 26.18 3.83
C GLY A 268 -0.83 25.61 2.54
N VAL A 269 -1.08 24.33 2.26
CA VAL A 269 -0.67 23.67 1.01
C VAL A 269 -1.35 24.33 -0.20
N LEU A 270 -2.67 24.54 -0.16
CA LEU A 270 -3.42 25.20 -1.23
C LEU A 270 -2.98 26.65 -1.46
N ASN A 271 -2.70 27.41 -0.39
CA ASN A 271 -2.19 28.77 -0.50
C ASN A 271 -0.78 28.82 -1.10
N SER A 272 0.06 27.83 -0.78
CA SER A 272 1.38 27.69 -1.38
C SER A 272 1.28 27.44 -2.88
N ILE A 273 0.36 26.56 -3.31
CA ILE A 273 0.05 26.32 -4.73
C ILE A 273 -0.42 27.61 -5.40
N LYS A 274 -1.42 28.28 -4.83
CA LYS A 274 -1.99 29.51 -5.38
C LYS A 274 -0.93 30.57 -5.60
N THR A 275 -0.08 30.80 -4.60
CA THR A 275 0.99 31.83 -4.66
C THR A 275 2.00 31.52 -5.76
N ARG A 276 2.37 30.25 -5.94
CA ARG A 276 3.26 29.80 -7.03
C ARG A 276 2.62 29.98 -8.41
N LEU A 277 1.34 29.63 -8.56
CA LEU A 277 0.60 29.87 -9.81
C LEU A 277 0.51 31.38 -10.14
N GLN A 278 0.36 32.25 -9.14
CA GLN A 278 0.28 33.71 -9.33
C GLN A 278 1.62 34.35 -9.73
N SER A 279 2.73 33.89 -9.16
CA SER A 279 4.05 34.45 -9.45
C SER A 279 4.61 34.04 -10.81
N GLY A 280 3.86 33.26 -11.60
CA GLY A 280 4.36 32.64 -12.82
C GLY A 280 5.46 31.60 -12.57
N GLN A 281 5.81 31.37 -11.30
CA GLN A 281 6.66 30.26 -10.89
C GLN A 281 5.80 28.99 -10.95
N LYS A 282 5.71 28.41 -12.14
CA LYS A 282 5.27 27.02 -12.34
C LYS A 282 6.28 26.00 -11.75
N ILE A 283 7.05 26.43 -10.74
CA ILE A 283 8.22 25.74 -10.21
C ILE A 283 7.75 24.90 -9.02
N LEU A 284 7.72 23.59 -9.20
CA LEU A 284 7.54 22.63 -8.12
C LEU A 284 8.87 21.93 -7.92
N GLN A 285 9.44 22.09 -6.73
CA GLN A 285 10.73 21.50 -6.36
C GLN A 285 10.61 20.04 -5.91
N SER A 286 9.39 19.54 -5.63
CA SER A 286 9.17 18.15 -5.26
C SER A 286 7.82 17.62 -5.75
N PHE A 287 7.84 16.32 -6.02
CA PHE A 287 6.75 15.52 -6.54
C PHE A 287 5.57 15.36 -5.53
N GLU A 288 5.86 15.43 -4.22
CA GLU A 288 4.87 15.32 -3.13
C GLU A 288 3.91 16.53 -3.04
N GLU A 289 4.25 17.67 -3.64
CA GLU A 289 3.46 18.90 -3.57
C GLU A 289 2.59 19.09 -4.83
N LEU A 290 1.67 18.15 -5.12
CA LEU A 290 0.54 18.35 -6.06
C LEU A 290 0.89 18.68 -7.53
N GLY A 291 2.17 18.65 -7.88
CA GLY A 291 2.70 19.58 -8.87
C GLY A 291 2.37 19.32 -10.32
N GLU A 292 2.50 18.08 -10.78
CA GLU A 292 2.35 17.74 -12.20
C GLU A 292 0.89 17.69 -12.62
N GLU A 293 0.02 17.21 -11.73
CA GLU A 293 -1.40 17.05 -12.02
C GLU A 293 -2.11 18.41 -12.06
N LEU A 294 -1.75 19.33 -11.16
CA LEU A 294 -2.20 20.72 -11.18
C LEU A 294 -1.84 21.46 -12.48
N LEU A 295 -0.67 21.15 -13.05
CA LEU A 295 -0.19 21.74 -14.30
C LEU A 295 -0.91 21.11 -15.52
N ALA A 296 -1.19 19.80 -15.48
CA ALA A 296 -1.95 19.11 -16.51
C ALA A 296 -3.46 19.44 -16.51
N THR A 297 -4.05 19.72 -15.34
CA THR A 297 -5.50 19.93 -15.16
C THR A 297 -5.97 21.38 -15.37
N SER A 298 -5.10 22.27 -15.86
CA SER A 298 -5.45 23.66 -16.21
C SER A 298 -5.95 24.52 -15.03
N TYR A 299 -5.60 24.20 -13.78
CA TYR A 299 -6.04 24.99 -12.62
C TYR A 299 -5.42 26.39 -12.63
N LYS A 300 -6.27 27.40 -12.44
CA LYS A 300 -5.88 28.80 -12.25
C LYS A 300 -5.83 29.13 -10.76
N PRO A 301 -5.13 30.21 -10.36
CA PRO A 301 -5.15 30.69 -8.97
C PRO A 301 -6.54 30.89 -8.38
N VAL A 302 -7.51 31.29 -9.22
CA VAL A 302 -8.92 31.48 -8.82
C VAL A 302 -9.57 30.13 -8.47
N ASP A 303 -9.26 29.07 -9.21
CA ASP A 303 -9.82 27.75 -8.95
C ASP A 303 -9.32 27.19 -7.62
N ILE A 304 -8.01 27.35 -7.34
CA ILE A 304 -7.41 26.97 -6.04
C ILE A 304 -7.98 27.81 -4.90
N GLN A 305 -8.24 29.10 -5.12
CA GLN A 305 -8.89 29.96 -4.13
C GLN A 305 -10.32 29.51 -3.83
N LEU A 306 -11.10 29.16 -4.85
CA LEU A 306 -12.46 28.62 -4.68
C LEU A 306 -12.44 27.27 -3.95
N LEU A 307 -11.47 26.41 -4.27
CA LEU A 307 -11.29 25.14 -3.57
C LEU A 307 -10.97 25.37 -2.08
N SER A 308 -10.01 26.26 -1.78
CA SER A 308 -9.63 26.59 -0.40
C SER A 308 -10.79 27.20 0.39
N ALA A 309 -11.55 28.13 -0.21
CA ALA A 309 -12.69 28.77 0.42
C ALA A 309 -13.89 27.82 0.66
N SER A 310 -13.99 26.73 -0.11
CA SER A 310 -15.05 25.72 0.03
C SER A 310 -14.56 24.41 0.63
N LEU A 311 -13.35 24.37 1.21
CA LEU A 311 -12.70 23.14 1.65
C LEU A 311 -13.53 22.42 2.71
N GLU A 312 -13.90 23.10 3.79
CA GLU A 312 -14.70 22.52 4.87
C GLU A 312 -16.07 22.02 4.37
N ASP A 313 -16.77 22.81 3.54
CA ASP A 313 -18.03 22.39 2.91
C ASP A 313 -17.87 21.13 2.04
N ARG A 314 -16.74 21.01 1.34
CA ARG A 314 -16.42 19.83 0.52
C ARG A 314 -16.13 18.60 1.39
N LEU A 315 -15.37 18.76 2.46
CA LEU A 315 -15.13 17.69 3.44
C LEU A 315 -16.45 17.23 4.07
N ASN A 316 -17.30 18.15 4.51
CA ASN A 316 -18.61 17.85 5.06
C ASN A 316 -19.51 17.10 4.05
N LYS A 317 -19.48 17.46 2.75
CA LYS A 317 -20.19 16.72 1.70
C LYS A 317 -19.67 15.30 1.48
N LEU A 318 -18.39 15.05 1.77
CA LEU A 318 -17.81 13.71 1.77
C LEU A 318 -18.11 12.93 3.07
N GLY A 319 -18.72 13.57 4.07
CA GLY A 319 -18.95 13.01 5.40
C GLY A 319 -17.71 13.02 6.29
N ILE A 320 -16.77 13.94 6.03
CA ILE A 320 -15.58 14.17 6.85
C ILE A 320 -15.85 15.40 7.72
N GLU A 321 -15.99 15.19 9.02
CA GLU A 321 -16.26 16.27 9.99
C GLU A 321 -14.95 16.89 10.49
N VAL A 322 -14.92 18.22 10.64
CA VAL A 322 -13.78 18.92 11.25
C VAL A 322 -14.00 19.01 12.77
N GLU A 323 -13.00 18.63 13.56
CA GLU A 323 -13.05 18.67 15.03
C GLU A 323 -11.77 19.27 15.59
N ASP A 324 -11.87 20.08 16.65
CA ASP A 324 -10.69 20.59 17.35
C ASP A 324 -9.95 19.48 18.13
N GLU A 325 -8.65 19.65 18.33
CA GLU A 325 -7.91 18.74 19.20
C GLU A 325 -8.48 18.72 20.63
N PRO A 326 -8.52 17.55 21.29
CA PRO A 326 -8.99 17.44 22.66
C PRO A 326 -8.10 18.28 23.60
N PRO A 327 -8.68 18.87 24.66
CA PRO A 327 -7.92 19.63 25.63
C PRO A 327 -6.86 18.75 26.32
N HIS A 328 -5.79 19.38 26.79
CA HIS A 328 -4.77 18.69 27.58
C HIS A 328 -5.36 18.22 28.92
N LEU A 329 -5.33 16.92 29.17
CA LEU A 329 -5.80 16.31 30.41
C LEU A 329 -4.61 15.98 31.31
N PRO A 330 -4.54 16.51 32.55
CA PRO A 330 -3.37 16.33 33.44
C PRO A 330 -3.00 14.87 33.76
N HIS A 331 -3.95 13.95 33.65
CA HIS A 331 -3.75 12.51 33.93
C HIS A 331 -3.41 11.68 32.68
N LEU A 332 -3.32 12.30 31.50
CA LEU A 332 -2.94 11.68 30.22
C LEU A 332 -1.73 12.40 29.59
N VAL A 333 -0.88 12.99 30.43
CA VAL A 333 0.29 13.75 29.97
C VAL A 333 1.34 12.77 29.46
N LEU A 334 1.71 12.95 28.20
CA LEU A 334 2.83 12.30 27.53
C LEU A 334 3.97 13.32 27.40
N ASP A 335 5.20 12.82 27.31
CA ASP A 335 6.38 13.64 27.03
C ASP A 335 6.40 14.02 25.54
N GLN A 336 5.91 15.23 25.26
CA GLN A 336 5.82 15.76 23.90
C GLN A 336 7.20 15.96 23.27
N LEU A 337 8.20 16.43 24.03
CA LEU A 337 9.56 16.63 23.51
C LEU A 337 10.16 15.31 23.07
N LYS A 338 9.99 14.27 23.87
CA LYS A 338 10.42 12.91 23.50
C LYS A 338 9.69 12.38 22.27
N ALA A 339 8.39 12.70 22.12
CA ALA A 339 7.65 12.34 20.91
C ALA A 339 8.21 13.06 19.67
N GLU A 340 8.49 14.36 19.78
CA GLU A 340 9.10 15.16 18.70
C GLU A 340 10.49 14.63 18.30
N GLU A 341 11.31 14.20 19.26
CA GLU A 341 12.61 13.57 18.98
C GLU A 341 12.45 12.27 18.18
N VAL A 342 11.52 11.40 18.58
CA VAL A 342 11.23 10.15 17.85
C VAL A 342 10.77 10.44 16.43
N PHE A 343 9.85 11.38 16.27
CA PHE A 343 9.34 11.80 14.95
C PHE A 343 10.44 12.41 14.08
N GLN A 344 11.27 13.31 14.62
CA GLN A 344 12.39 13.90 13.91
C GLN A 344 13.39 12.84 13.43
N SER A 345 13.75 11.90 14.30
CA SER A 345 14.74 10.86 13.98
C SER A 345 14.30 9.92 12.86
N LYS A 346 12.99 9.67 12.74
CA LYS A 346 12.42 8.73 11.74
C LYS A 346 12.09 9.38 10.41
N LEU A 347 11.65 10.63 10.42
CA LEU A 347 11.13 11.31 9.23
C LEU A 347 12.07 12.37 8.67
N ASN A 348 13.06 12.84 9.45
CA ASN A 348 13.95 13.93 9.07
C ASN A 348 13.19 15.16 8.55
N TYR A 349 12.21 15.63 9.32
CA TYR A 349 11.37 16.77 8.93
C TYR A 349 12.23 17.99 8.57
N LYS A 350 11.91 18.58 7.41
CA LYS A 350 12.48 19.86 6.97
C LYS A 350 11.70 21.06 7.50
N ARG A 351 10.39 20.87 7.77
CA ARG A 351 9.46 21.90 8.26
C ARG A 351 9.02 21.55 9.68
N GLU A 352 9.32 22.43 10.63
CA GLU A 352 8.96 22.24 12.04
C GLU A 352 7.44 22.14 12.24
N SER A 353 6.66 22.94 11.52
CA SER A 353 5.19 22.93 11.59
C SER A 353 4.57 21.58 11.22
N ALA A 354 5.16 20.84 10.28
CA ALA A 354 4.68 19.52 9.88
C ALA A 354 4.96 18.48 10.98
N LYS A 355 6.13 18.55 11.62
CA LYS A 355 6.47 17.71 12.78
C LYS A 355 5.51 17.97 13.94
N GLU A 356 5.28 19.23 14.28
CA GLU A 356 4.37 19.61 15.36
C GLU A 356 2.93 19.15 15.10
N HIS A 357 2.45 19.25 13.85
CA HIS A 357 1.14 18.74 13.44
C HIS A 357 1.04 17.23 13.67
N ASP A 358 1.97 16.44 13.10
CA ASP A 358 1.91 14.98 13.17
C ASP A 358 2.02 14.47 14.62
N VAL A 359 2.88 15.10 15.44
CA VAL A 359 2.96 14.81 16.87
C VAL A 359 1.65 15.17 17.57
N ALA A 360 1.11 16.37 17.34
CA ALA A 360 -0.14 16.80 17.96
C ALA A 360 -1.32 15.87 17.61
N ALA A 361 -1.47 15.51 16.32
CA ALA A 361 -2.52 14.62 15.85
C ALA A 361 -2.44 13.23 16.51
N VAL A 362 -1.24 12.65 16.60
CA VAL A 362 -1.03 11.34 17.22
C VAL A 362 -1.29 11.37 18.73
N LEU A 363 -0.82 12.40 19.44
CA LEU A 363 -1.07 12.56 20.88
C LEU A 363 -2.56 12.87 21.17
N SER A 364 -3.26 13.52 20.25
CA SER A 364 -4.72 13.71 20.32
C SER A 364 -5.48 12.39 20.34
N ILE A 365 -5.04 11.37 19.59
CA ILE A 365 -5.65 10.04 19.65
C ILE A 365 -5.53 9.41 21.05
N HIS A 366 -4.38 9.55 21.71
CA HIS A 366 -4.21 9.05 23.08
C HIS A 366 -5.22 9.70 24.04
N ARG A 367 -5.40 11.02 23.93
CA ARG A 367 -6.35 11.81 24.71
C ARG A 367 -7.80 11.42 24.44
N LEU A 368 -8.20 11.30 23.16
CA LEU A 368 -9.54 10.85 22.76
C LEU A 368 -9.86 9.43 23.22
N ARG A 369 -8.83 8.57 23.30
CA ARG A 369 -8.98 7.21 23.85
C ARG A 369 -9.06 7.19 25.37
N LEU A 370 -8.86 8.31 26.08
CA LEU A 370 -8.82 8.38 27.55
C LEU A 370 -7.83 7.37 28.16
N GLY A 371 -6.67 7.18 27.51
CA GLY A 371 -5.67 6.19 27.94
C GLY A 371 -6.12 4.73 27.80
N ARG A 372 -7.18 4.43 27.04
CA ARG A 372 -7.62 3.05 26.77
C ARG A 372 -6.75 2.39 25.68
N HIS A 373 -6.58 1.08 25.85
CA HIS A 373 -5.72 0.24 25.02
C HIS A 373 -6.54 -0.87 24.32
N PRO A 374 -7.32 -0.54 23.27
CA PRO A 374 -8.13 -1.52 22.57
C PRO A 374 -7.26 -2.51 21.81
N GLN A 375 -7.69 -3.78 21.76
CA GLN A 375 -7.06 -4.84 20.96
C GLN A 375 -7.76 -5.07 19.61
N GLN A 376 -8.79 -4.28 19.31
CA GLN A 376 -9.60 -4.40 18.11
C GLN A 376 -9.87 -3.00 17.55
N ILE A 377 -9.67 -2.83 16.25
CA ILE A 377 -9.82 -1.52 15.61
C ILE A 377 -11.29 -1.07 15.63
N GLU A 378 -12.23 -2.01 15.53
CA GLU A 378 -13.68 -1.76 15.58
C GLU A 378 -14.18 -1.26 16.94
N ARG A 379 -13.34 -1.33 17.97
CA ARG A 379 -13.62 -0.85 19.33
C ARG A 379 -12.72 0.33 19.72
N CYS A 380 -11.87 0.79 18.81
CA CYS A 380 -11.13 2.03 19.00
C CYS A 380 -12.10 3.20 18.95
N VAL A 381 -12.08 4.05 19.97
CA VAL A 381 -12.87 5.30 19.97
C VAL A 381 -12.31 6.30 18.96
N ALA A 382 -10.98 6.33 18.79
CA ALA A 382 -10.28 7.21 17.86
C ALA A 382 -9.10 6.47 17.21
N LEU A 383 -8.81 6.73 15.93
CA LEU A 383 -7.64 6.21 15.21
C LEU A 383 -7.16 7.26 14.21
N PHE A 384 -5.87 7.60 14.23
CA PHE A 384 -5.28 8.46 13.20
C PHE A 384 -4.86 7.62 11.99
N VAL A 385 -5.12 8.12 10.79
CA VAL A 385 -4.88 7.40 9.54
C VAL A 385 -4.08 8.28 8.58
N THR A 386 -2.95 7.74 8.15
CA THR A 386 -2.00 8.43 7.27
C THR A 386 -1.64 7.56 6.06
N THR A 387 -1.12 8.18 5.01
CA THR A 387 -0.46 7.46 3.91
C THR A 387 1.02 7.19 4.18
N ASN A 388 1.59 7.76 5.24
CA ASN A 388 3.02 7.69 5.54
C ASN A 388 3.35 6.60 6.57
N SER A 389 3.99 5.51 6.13
CA SER A 389 4.41 4.40 7.00
C SER A 389 5.37 4.83 8.12
N ARG A 390 6.20 5.85 7.89
CA ARG A 390 7.16 6.33 8.89
C ARG A 390 6.46 7.04 10.05
N VAL A 391 5.36 7.76 9.79
CA VAL A 391 4.49 8.35 10.82
C VAL A 391 3.90 7.25 11.70
N VAL A 392 3.40 6.16 11.09
CA VAL A 392 2.89 5.00 11.84
C VAL A 392 3.96 4.40 12.73
N GLN A 393 5.18 4.17 12.20
CA GLN A 393 6.28 3.62 12.97
C GLN A 393 6.72 4.54 14.13
N ALA A 394 6.71 5.85 13.92
CA ALA A 394 7.02 6.83 14.95
C ALA A 394 5.96 6.83 16.05
N ALA A 395 4.67 6.90 15.68
CA ALA A 395 3.56 6.80 16.60
C ALA A 395 3.60 5.51 17.44
N ASP A 396 3.89 4.37 16.79
CA ASP A 396 4.04 3.08 17.44
C ASP A 396 5.19 3.03 18.45
N GLN A 397 6.32 3.70 18.13
CA GLN A 397 7.45 3.81 19.03
C GLN A 397 7.12 4.70 20.23
N VAL A 398 6.53 5.88 19.99
CA VAL A 398 6.09 6.78 21.08
C VAL A 398 5.12 6.06 22.02
N MET A 399 4.11 5.37 21.48
CA MET A 399 3.17 4.59 22.28
C MET A 399 3.88 3.55 23.14
N ARG A 400 4.82 2.78 22.56
CA ARG A 400 5.58 1.75 23.32
C ARG A 400 6.46 2.32 24.42
N GLU A 401 7.09 3.47 24.17
CA GLU A 401 8.06 4.05 25.08
C GLU A 401 7.42 4.86 26.21
N GLN A 402 6.21 5.36 26.01
CA GLN A 402 5.55 6.27 26.95
C GLN A 402 4.30 5.67 27.60
N THR A 403 3.83 4.51 27.15
CA THR A 403 2.70 3.80 27.78
C THR A 403 3.03 2.34 28.07
N TYR A 404 2.33 1.75 29.04
CA TYR A 404 2.45 0.32 29.32
C TYR A 404 1.68 -0.48 28.25
N ARG A 405 2.39 -0.91 27.20
CA ARG A 405 1.78 -1.66 26.09
C ARG A 405 1.72 -3.16 26.37
N ALA A 406 0.52 -3.73 26.42
CA ALA A 406 0.31 -5.17 26.30
C ALA A 406 0.41 -5.63 24.83
N SER A 407 0.71 -6.92 24.63
CA SER A 407 0.71 -7.52 23.29
C SER A 407 -0.67 -7.40 22.63
N GLY A 408 -0.71 -7.09 21.33
CA GLY A 408 -1.94 -7.05 20.53
C GLY A 408 -2.74 -5.74 20.58
N GLU A 409 -2.23 -4.69 21.23
CA GLU A 409 -2.89 -3.38 21.25
C GLU A 409 -2.83 -2.66 19.91
N VAL A 410 -3.95 -2.04 19.53
CA VAL A 410 -4.08 -1.20 18.33
C VAL A 410 -3.31 0.11 18.54
N SER A 411 -2.41 0.42 17.61
CA SER A 411 -1.64 1.65 17.61
C SER A 411 -2.53 2.91 17.56
N TRP A 412 -1.98 4.06 17.94
CA TRP A 412 -2.65 5.36 17.77
C TRP A 412 -2.78 5.76 16.30
N CYS A 413 -1.85 5.29 15.45
CA CYS A 413 -1.79 5.60 14.04
C CYS A 413 -1.78 4.33 13.19
N MET A 414 -2.37 4.36 12.00
CA MET A 414 -2.42 3.25 11.06
C MET A 414 -2.29 3.75 9.61
N GLN A 415 -1.69 2.95 8.73
CA GLN A 415 -1.69 3.27 7.31
C GLN A 415 -3.07 3.02 6.70
N HIS A 416 -3.47 3.85 5.74
CA HIS A 416 -4.74 3.64 5.05
C HIS A 416 -4.88 2.27 4.36
N ASP A 417 -3.80 1.70 3.84
CA ASP A 417 -3.79 0.40 3.17
C ASP A 417 -4.12 -0.76 4.11
N ALA A 418 -3.78 -0.61 5.39
CA ALA A 418 -4.17 -1.55 6.43
C ALA A 418 -5.69 -1.50 6.68
N LEU A 419 -6.33 -0.33 6.55
CA LEU A 419 -7.79 -0.21 6.61
C LEU A 419 -8.48 -0.76 5.37
N VAL A 420 -7.92 -0.52 4.18
CA VAL A 420 -8.41 -1.15 2.94
C VAL A 420 -8.37 -2.66 3.07
N THR A 421 -7.22 -3.19 3.51
CA THR A 421 -7.06 -4.62 3.82
C THR A 421 -8.09 -5.07 4.84
N ARG A 422 -8.26 -4.37 5.96
CA ARG A 422 -9.27 -4.74 6.96
C ARG A 422 -10.67 -4.82 6.37
N LEU A 423 -11.12 -3.79 5.65
CA LEU A 423 -12.45 -3.74 5.07
C LEU A 423 -12.67 -4.85 4.05
N PHE A 424 -11.70 -5.05 3.16
CA PHE A 424 -11.71 -6.16 2.21
C PHE A 424 -11.86 -7.50 2.95
N LEU A 425 -11.15 -7.71 4.06
CA LEU A 425 -11.26 -8.93 4.87
C LEU A 425 -12.61 -9.08 5.61
N LYS A 426 -13.34 -7.99 5.85
CA LYS A 426 -14.73 -8.07 6.34
C LYS A 426 -15.65 -8.60 5.25
N ASN A 427 -15.53 -8.04 4.04
CA ASN A 427 -16.44 -8.29 2.93
C ASN A 427 -15.72 -8.50 1.58
N PRO A 428 -14.97 -9.62 1.39
CA PRO A 428 -14.08 -9.81 0.24
C PRO A 428 -14.81 -10.05 -1.09
N VAL A 429 -16.10 -10.39 -1.02
CA VAL A 429 -16.95 -10.62 -2.20
C VAL A 429 -17.49 -9.31 -2.76
N THR A 430 -17.82 -8.35 -1.89
CA THR A 430 -18.47 -7.09 -2.30
C THR A 430 -17.47 -5.95 -2.50
N LEU A 431 -16.30 -6.00 -1.85
CA LEU A 431 -15.29 -4.94 -1.91
C LEU A 431 -14.15 -5.27 -2.88
N THR A 432 -14.47 -5.83 -4.05
CA THR A 432 -13.47 -6.16 -5.08
C THR A 432 -12.97 -4.94 -5.85
N SER A 433 -13.75 -3.87 -5.92
CA SER A 433 -13.42 -2.62 -6.62
C SER A 433 -12.34 -1.80 -5.93
N LEU A 434 -12.32 -1.78 -4.61
CA LEU A 434 -11.39 -0.95 -3.84
C LEU A 434 -9.93 -1.38 -4.04
N PRO A 435 -9.54 -2.67 -3.91
CA PRO A 435 -8.19 -3.11 -4.23
C PRO A 435 -7.79 -2.80 -5.68
N ARG A 436 -8.71 -2.96 -6.64
CA ARG A 436 -8.44 -2.63 -8.05
C ARG A 436 -8.07 -1.16 -8.22
N LYS A 437 -8.88 -0.25 -7.66
CA LYS A 437 -8.63 1.19 -7.75
C LYS A 437 -7.34 1.60 -7.07
N GLN A 438 -7.00 0.94 -5.97
CA GLN A 438 -5.77 1.20 -5.25
C GLN A 438 -4.54 0.80 -6.08
N ILE A 439 -4.52 -0.41 -6.64
CA ILE A 439 -3.44 -0.88 -7.53
C ILE A 439 -3.20 0.11 -8.67
N ILE A 440 -4.27 0.60 -9.31
CA ILE A 440 -4.15 1.55 -10.41
C ILE A 440 -3.61 2.90 -9.92
N ALA A 441 -4.10 3.41 -8.80
CA ALA A 441 -3.63 4.68 -8.24
C ALA A 441 -2.15 4.63 -7.83
N ASP A 442 -1.73 3.54 -7.19
CA ASP A 442 -0.35 3.33 -6.76
C ASP A 442 0.58 3.12 -7.97
N ALA A 443 0.12 2.38 -9.00
CA ALA A 443 0.83 2.31 -10.28
C ALA A 443 1.00 3.70 -10.91
N MET A 444 -0.06 4.53 -10.95
CA MET A 444 0.03 5.91 -11.46
C MET A 444 0.99 6.78 -10.65
N ALA A 445 1.11 6.55 -9.34
CA ALA A 445 2.07 7.27 -8.50
C ALA A 445 3.51 6.87 -8.82
N ALA A 446 3.77 5.58 -9.08
CA ALA A 446 5.11 5.07 -9.42
C ALA A 446 5.63 5.52 -10.79
N LEU A 447 4.75 5.97 -11.68
CA LEU A 447 5.11 6.48 -13.01
C LEU A 447 5.69 7.88 -13.01
N LYS A 448 5.59 8.57 -11.89
CA LYS A 448 5.95 9.97 -11.78
C LYS A 448 7.42 10.10 -11.33
N PRO A 449 8.14 11.14 -11.77
CA PRO A 449 9.54 11.33 -11.43
C PRO A 449 9.80 11.28 -9.93
N THR A 450 10.81 10.52 -9.52
CA THR A 450 11.25 10.53 -8.11
C THR A 450 11.75 11.93 -7.72
N PRO A 451 11.70 12.32 -6.43
CA PRO A 451 12.17 13.63 -6.00
C PRO A 451 13.62 13.93 -6.43
N ASP A 452 14.49 12.92 -6.37
CA ASP A 452 15.91 13.06 -6.72
C ASP A 452 16.11 13.21 -8.24
N LEU A 453 15.44 12.38 -9.04
CA LEU A 453 15.45 12.50 -10.50
C LEU A 453 14.90 13.87 -10.95
N TRP A 454 13.79 14.29 -10.35
CA TRP A 454 13.18 15.57 -10.66
C TRP A 454 14.10 16.75 -10.33
N GLN A 455 14.82 16.69 -9.21
CA GLN A 455 15.77 17.72 -8.83
C GLN A 455 16.93 17.84 -9.84
N LEU A 456 17.48 16.72 -10.30
CA LEU A 456 18.51 16.70 -11.35
C LEU A 456 17.98 17.31 -12.66
N TYR A 457 16.79 16.89 -13.07
CA TYR A 457 16.12 17.39 -14.27
C TYR A 457 15.90 18.91 -14.25
N LEU A 458 15.40 19.44 -13.13
CA LEU A 458 15.19 20.88 -12.98
C LEU A 458 16.50 21.67 -12.92
N ALA A 459 17.57 21.09 -12.38
CA ALA A 459 18.88 21.73 -12.35
C ALA A 459 19.44 21.89 -13.77
N GLU A 460 19.34 20.87 -14.60
CA GLU A 460 19.80 20.92 -16.00
C GLU A 460 18.96 21.90 -16.83
N ILE A 461 17.63 21.90 -16.71
CA ILE A 461 16.76 22.90 -17.36
C ILE A 461 17.18 24.32 -16.97
N SER A 462 17.50 24.55 -15.69
CA SER A 462 17.93 25.86 -15.19
C SER A 462 19.29 26.28 -15.77
N ALA A 463 20.22 25.32 -15.94
CA ALA A 463 21.51 25.55 -16.56
C ALA A 463 21.38 25.89 -18.06
N LEU A 464 20.56 25.15 -18.81
CA LEU A 464 20.28 25.39 -20.23
C LEU A 464 19.60 26.75 -20.44
N ARG A 465 18.66 27.12 -19.56
CA ARG A 465 18.04 28.46 -19.56
C ARG A 465 19.08 29.56 -19.38
N ALA A 466 20.00 29.40 -18.43
CA ALA A 466 21.04 30.40 -18.16
C ALA A 466 22.02 30.58 -19.33
N LYS A 467 22.25 29.53 -20.12
CA LYS A 467 23.06 29.57 -21.35
C LYS A 467 22.29 30.12 -22.56
N GLY A 468 20.95 30.09 -22.53
CA GLY A 468 20.09 30.51 -23.65
C GLY A 468 19.84 29.39 -24.68
N ASP A 469 20.10 28.13 -24.32
CA ASP A 469 20.04 26.98 -25.22
C ASP A 469 18.60 26.46 -25.42
N ILE A 470 17.66 26.85 -24.55
CA ILE A 470 16.24 26.48 -24.59
C ILE A 470 15.32 27.69 -24.43
N ARG A 471 14.14 27.68 -25.07
CA ARG A 471 13.17 28.78 -25.01
C ARG A 471 12.25 28.62 -23.78
N GLU A 472 11.63 29.72 -23.35
CA GLU A 472 10.64 29.70 -22.24
C GLU A 472 9.43 28.78 -22.52
N GLU A 473 9.05 28.64 -23.79
CA GLU A 473 8.02 27.69 -24.22
C GLU A 473 8.47 26.25 -24.04
N ASP A 474 9.73 25.92 -24.39
CA ASP A 474 10.31 24.59 -24.18
C ASP A 474 10.41 24.26 -22.70
N ILE A 475 10.83 25.22 -21.86
CA ILE A 475 10.89 25.07 -20.41
C ILE A 475 9.51 24.77 -19.83
N THR A 476 8.48 25.46 -20.32
CA THR A 476 7.10 25.22 -19.87
C THR A 476 6.64 23.82 -20.27
N TYR A 477 6.88 23.42 -21.51
CA TYR A 477 6.55 22.10 -22.04
C TYR A 477 7.24 20.99 -21.25
N LEU A 478 8.56 21.04 -21.09
CA LEU A 478 9.37 20.03 -20.40
C LEU A 478 8.92 19.76 -18.95
N ARG A 479 8.33 20.77 -18.30
CA ARG A 479 7.95 20.69 -16.88
C ARG A 479 6.50 20.32 -16.65
N CYS A 480 5.64 20.51 -17.66
CA CYS A 480 4.19 20.45 -17.48
C CYS A 480 3.52 19.43 -18.40
N ASP A 481 4.17 19.07 -19.51
CA ASP A 481 3.55 18.22 -20.52
C ASP A 481 3.68 16.73 -20.14
N PRO A 482 2.57 15.97 -20.11
CA PRO A 482 2.60 14.55 -19.78
C PRO A 482 3.52 13.72 -20.68
N GLU A 483 3.68 14.09 -21.96
CA GLU A 483 4.57 13.36 -22.87
C GLU A 483 6.03 13.63 -22.56
N ALA A 484 6.38 14.86 -22.15
CA ALA A 484 7.72 15.18 -21.70
C ALA A 484 8.09 14.42 -20.42
N LEU A 485 7.18 14.38 -19.45
CA LEU A 485 7.36 13.63 -18.20
C LEU A 485 7.45 12.12 -18.45
N SER A 486 6.59 11.58 -19.32
CA SER A 486 6.65 10.18 -19.72
C SER A 486 7.97 9.87 -20.44
N ALA A 487 8.46 10.75 -21.30
CA ALA A 487 9.75 10.58 -21.96
C ALA A 487 10.91 10.60 -20.96
N LEU A 488 10.88 11.49 -19.96
CA LEU A 488 11.87 11.52 -18.88
C LEU A 488 11.91 10.18 -18.13
N THR A 489 10.77 9.74 -17.60
CA THR A 489 10.73 8.52 -16.78
C THR A 489 11.01 7.25 -17.60
N LYS A 490 10.63 7.21 -18.89
CA LYS A 490 11.00 6.12 -19.79
C LYS A 490 12.50 6.08 -20.08
N LEU A 491 13.11 7.23 -20.33
CA LEU A 491 14.53 7.32 -20.67
C LEU A 491 15.42 6.89 -19.49
N THR A 492 15.01 7.23 -18.26
CA THR A 492 15.76 6.93 -17.04
C THR A 492 15.25 5.70 -16.29
N LEU A 493 14.18 5.07 -16.77
CA LEU A 493 13.42 4.06 -16.01
C LEU A 493 13.10 4.51 -14.58
N ASN A 494 12.86 5.83 -14.41
CA ASN A 494 12.68 6.54 -13.14
C ASN A 494 13.84 6.46 -12.13
N ASP A 495 15.03 6.01 -12.56
CA ASP A 495 16.22 5.92 -11.73
C ASP A 495 17.11 7.16 -11.90
N SER A 496 17.36 7.87 -10.80
CA SER A 496 18.22 9.06 -10.78
C SER A 496 19.69 8.77 -11.13
N GLU A 497 20.18 7.54 -10.91
CA GLU A 497 21.57 7.17 -11.23
C GLU A 497 21.81 7.03 -12.74
N THR A 498 20.75 6.82 -13.52
CA THR A 498 20.83 6.75 -14.99
C THR A 498 20.81 8.12 -15.65
N TYR A 499 20.56 9.19 -14.88
CA TYR A 499 20.49 10.55 -15.39
C TYR A 499 21.87 11.04 -15.88
N ALA A 500 21.91 11.59 -17.10
CA ALA A 500 23.15 12.08 -17.71
C ALA A 500 22.99 13.49 -18.33
N GLU A 501 24.11 14.17 -18.58
CA GLU A 501 24.10 15.43 -19.34
C GLU A 501 23.54 15.20 -20.75
N GLY A 502 22.62 16.07 -21.19
CA GLY A 502 21.89 15.95 -22.45
C GLY A 502 20.53 15.26 -22.34
N THR A 503 20.13 14.82 -21.14
CA THR A 503 18.83 14.15 -20.89
C THR A 503 17.67 15.08 -21.25
N VAL A 504 17.75 16.36 -20.87
CA VAL A 504 16.69 17.35 -21.16
C VAL A 504 16.45 17.51 -22.67
N GLU A 505 17.51 17.62 -23.46
CA GLU A 505 17.43 17.76 -24.91
C GLU A 505 16.90 16.51 -25.59
N GLN A 506 17.25 15.33 -25.05
CA GLN A 506 16.70 14.06 -25.53
C GLN A 506 15.20 13.96 -25.22
N VAL A 507 14.78 14.28 -24.00
CA VAL A 507 13.35 14.34 -23.61
C VAL A 507 12.57 15.27 -24.52
N LEU A 508 13.11 16.46 -24.82
CA LEU A 508 12.47 17.43 -25.71
C LEU A 508 12.28 16.87 -27.13
N ARG A 509 13.26 16.11 -27.63
CA ARG A 509 13.24 15.48 -28.95
C ARG A 509 12.24 14.33 -29.02
N ASP A 510 12.32 13.41 -28.07
CA ASP A 510 11.57 12.16 -28.07
C ASP A 510 10.07 12.42 -27.84
N SER A 511 9.74 13.29 -26.88
CA SER A 511 8.35 13.65 -26.60
C SER A 511 7.66 14.40 -27.76
N ARG A 512 8.39 15.27 -28.48
CA ARG A 512 7.85 15.95 -29.68
C ARG A 512 7.64 14.99 -30.84
N ALA A 513 8.53 14.01 -31.02
CA ALA A 513 8.36 13.00 -32.05
C ALA A 513 7.09 12.16 -31.82
N ALA A 514 6.78 11.84 -30.55
CA ALA A 514 5.58 11.10 -30.19
C ALA A 514 4.27 11.86 -30.48
N ILE A 515 4.25 13.19 -30.35
CA ILE A 515 3.08 14.02 -30.70
C ILE A 515 2.83 14.05 -32.22
N MET A 516 3.87 13.85 -33.03
CA MET A 516 3.79 13.89 -34.49
C MET A 516 3.46 12.54 -35.13
N SER A 517 3.50 11.43 -34.38
CA SER A 517 3.17 10.07 -34.80
C SER A 517 1.75 9.69 -34.40
#